data_AF-T1KCH0-F1
#
_entry.id   AF-T1KCH0-F1
#
_cell.length_a   1.000
_cell.length_b   1.000
_cell.length_c   1.000
_cell.angle_alpha   90.00
_cell.angle_beta   90.00
_cell.angle_gamma   90.00
#
_symmetry.space_group_name_H-M   'P 1'
#
loop_
_entity.id
_entity.type
_entity.pdbx_description
1 polymer ?
#
loop_
_entity_poly.entity_id
_entity_poly.type
_entity_poly.pdbx_seq_one_letter_code
_entity_poly.pdbx_strand_id
1 'polypeptide(L)'
;MFNFNKLTYQNCPSIIIFLVIWLTLSNFCLCYRLRFNNKLECRDKVPRKLTDLSNVVLTGFIEQTYPSLDNGEIYSGSVLVKRVFRGPSKFQGNRVTIDGLGDASYCQSKGQRGESWIFQLSQISDGYFRLNGTLLKLNLDNLDRINALVEDHIYRKRPDIVELPCEKKYCENNGVCIEESSGSVNRVRCVCLDSCPSTYEPVCGSNGETFVNECKLRMESCKRAINLFVRYPSACDSRRTVREAETIYKPLTNISTELVAIYREKNLF
;
A
#
# COMPACT_ATOMS: atom_id res chain seq x y z
N MET A 1 -2.33 1.74 -58.38
CA MET A 1 -1.74 0.95 -59.49
C MET A 1 -0.23 0.99 -59.32
N PHE A 2 0.42 -0.18 -59.23
CA PHE A 2 1.90 -0.44 -59.17
C PHE A 2 2.65 0.13 -57.95
N ASN A 3 3.23 -0.61 -56.99
CA ASN A 3 3.84 -1.95 -56.83
C ASN A 3 5.30 -2.11 -57.31
N PHE A 4 6.10 -2.73 -56.42
CA PHE A 4 7.45 -3.32 -56.56
C PHE A 4 8.65 -2.34 -56.68
N ASN A 5 9.87 -2.59 -56.14
CA ASN A 5 10.53 -3.84 -55.77
C ASN A 5 11.78 -3.61 -54.87
N LYS A 6 12.21 -4.69 -54.20
CA LYS A 6 13.50 -4.89 -53.48
C LYS A 6 14.73 -4.69 -54.39
N LEU A 7 15.90 -4.36 -53.81
CA LEU A 7 17.22 -4.92 -54.15
C LEU A 7 18.31 -4.56 -53.11
N THR A 8 19.32 -5.43 -53.02
CA THR A 8 20.31 -5.73 -51.96
C THR A 8 21.75 -5.28 -52.30
N TYR A 9 22.70 -5.50 -51.35
CA TYR A 9 24.20 -5.42 -51.38
C TYR A 9 24.83 -4.06 -50.94
N GLN A 10 25.58 -3.88 -49.83
CA GLN A 10 26.78 -4.56 -49.26
C GLN A 10 28.01 -4.36 -50.19
N ASN A 11 29.09 -3.58 -49.93
CA ASN A 11 29.93 -3.37 -48.74
C ASN A 11 30.86 -2.11 -48.84
N CYS A 12 31.15 -1.51 -47.67
CA CYS A 12 32.40 -0.91 -47.13
C CYS A 12 33.19 0.23 -47.85
N PRO A 13 34.02 1.03 -47.12
CA PRO A 13 33.91 1.56 -45.75
C PRO A 13 34.40 3.05 -45.60
N SER A 14 34.38 3.59 -44.37
CA SER A 14 35.12 4.78 -43.89
C SER A 14 34.38 6.13 -43.70
N ILE A 15 33.04 6.17 -43.59
CA ILE A 15 32.30 7.41 -43.24
C ILE A 15 31.13 7.13 -42.27
N ILE A 16 31.27 6.12 -41.38
CA ILE A 16 30.14 5.57 -40.60
C ILE A 16 30.15 5.94 -39.09
N ILE A 17 31.18 6.60 -38.55
CA ILE A 17 31.22 6.83 -37.08
C ILE A 17 30.65 8.20 -36.65
N PHE A 18 30.68 9.24 -37.50
CA PHE A 18 30.25 10.59 -37.09
C PHE A 18 28.80 10.98 -37.48
N LEU A 19 28.21 10.36 -38.51
CA LEU A 19 26.81 10.62 -38.89
C LEU A 19 25.80 9.73 -38.14
N VAL A 20 26.24 8.60 -37.59
CA VAL A 20 25.38 7.68 -36.81
C VAL A 20 25.04 8.28 -35.43
N ILE A 21 25.87 9.12 -34.84
CA ILE A 21 25.56 9.80 -33.56
C ILE A 21 24.54 10.94 -33.76
N TRP A 22 24.58 11.65 -34.89
CA TRP A 22 23.64 12.73 -35.19
C TRP A 22 22.26 12.25 -35.69
N LEU A 23 22.20 11.10 -36.40
CA LEU A 23 20.93 10.51 -36.86
C LEU A 23 20.27 9.55 -35.86
N THR A 24 21.00 9.06 -34.84
CA THR A 24 20.38 8.30 -33.74
C THR A 24 19.79 9.22 -32.66
N LEU A 25 20.33 10.42 -32.42
CA LEU A 25 19.71 11.37 -31.47
C LEU A 25 18.44 12.05 -32.02
N SER A 26 18.31 12.24 -33.33
CA SER A 26 17.07 12.77 -33.93
C SER A 26 15.98 11.70 -34.11
N ASN A 27 16.35 10.44 -34.41
CA ASN A 27 15.39 9.33 -34.52
C ASN A 27 15.02 8.68 -33.17
N PHE A 28 15.86 8.74 -32.13
CA PHE A 28 15.43 8.38 -30.78
C PHE A 28 14.35 9.35 -30.25
N CYS A 29 14.43 10.63 -30.61
CA CYS A 29 13.45 11.62 -30.16
C CYS A 29 12.10 11.45 -30.87
N LEU A 30 12.06 11.09 -32.16
CA LEU A 30 10.79 10.86 -32.89
C LEU A 30 10.09 9.54 -32.51
N CYS A 31 10.83 8.48 -32.17
CA CYS A 31 10.20 7.23 -31.69
C CYS A 31 9.67 7.37 -30.24
N TYR A 32 10.37 8.14 -29.39
CA TYR A 32 9.83 8.47 -28.05
C TYR A 32 8.63 9.43 -28.12
N ARG A 33 8.60 10.35 -29.10
CA ARG A 33 7.44 11.25 -29.30
C ARG A 33 6.20 10.51 -29.81
N LEU A 34 6.34 9.41 -30.53
CA LEU A 34 5.19 8.58 -30.94
C LEU A 34 4.73 7.59 -29.88
N ARG A 35 5.54 7.32 -28.84
CA ARG A 35 5.10 6.55 -27.65
C ARG A 35 4.36 7.41 -26.61
N PHE A 36 4.50 8.73 -26.68
CA PHE A 36 3.79 9.68 -25.80
C PHE A 36 2.57 10.37 -26.44
N ASN A 37 2.34 10.24 -27.75
CA ASN A 37 1.25 10.94 -28.44
C ASN A 37 0.05 10.08 -28.87
N ASN A 38 -0.06 8.84 -28.40
CA ASN A 38 -1.30 8.04 -28.56
C ASN A 38 -1.79 7.49 -27.22
N LYS A 39 -1.68 8.28 -26.14
CA LYS A 39 -2.74 8.22 -25.15
C LYS A 39 -3.91 8.95 -25.79
N LEU A 40 -4.73 8.21 -26.53
CA LEU A 40 -6.09 8.63 -26.88
C LEU A 40 -6.63 9.31 -25.61
N GLU A 41 -6.86 10.62 -25.65
CA GLU A 41 -7.23 11.38 -24.46
C GLU A 41 -8.52 10.75 -23.94
N CYS A 42 -8.39 9.99 -22.86
CA CYS A 42 -9.48 9.10 -22.50
C CYS A 42 -10.62 9.94 -21.93
N ARG A 43 -11.77 9.88 -22.61
CA ARG A 43 -12.85 10.84 -22.42
C ARG A 43 -13.71 10.55 -21.20
N ASP A 44 -13.57 9.37 -20.58
CA ASP A 44 -14.33 9.06 -19.36
C ASP A 44 -13.83 9.94 -18.21
N LYS A 45 -14.68 10.89 -17.85
CA LYS A 45 -14.46 11.75 -16.71
C LYS A 45 -15.09 11.08 -15.50
N VAL A 46 -14.44 11.20 -14.34
CA VAL A 46 -15.05 10.87 -13.05
C VAL A 46 -16.39 11.62 -12.94
N PRO A 47 -17.50 10.96 -12.56
CA PRO A 47 -18.83 11.58 -12.51
C PRO A 47 -18.83 12.85 -11.67
N ARG A 48 -19.35 13.96 -12.22
CA ARG A 48 -19.45 15.25 -11.50
C ARG A 48 -20.87 15.65 -11.18
N LYS A 49 -21.85 15.09 -11.90
CA LYS A 49 -23.27 15.30 -11.71
C LYS A 49 -23.98 13.95 -11.64
N LEU A 50 -25.15 13.91 -11.01
CA LEU A 50 -25.97 12.70 -10.91
C LEU A 50 -26.37 12.16 -12.29
N THR A 51 -26.53 13.03 -13.30
CA THR A 51 -26.80 12.66 -14.70
C THR A 51 -25.70 11.85 -15.35
N ASP A 52 -24.46 11.97 -14.84
CA ASP A 52 -23.30 11.29 -15.39
C ASP A 52 -23.17 9.86 -14.81
N LEU A 53 -23.89 9.55 -13.71
CA LEU A 53 -23.87 8.23 -13.08
C LEU A 53 -24.83 7.27 -13.78
N SER A 54 -24.41 6.02 -13.95
CA SER A 54 -25.28 4.95 -14.41
C SER A 54 -26.44 4.68 -13.44
N ASN A 55 -27.49 4.02 -13.93
CA ASN A 55 -28.68 3.70 -13.13
C ASN A 55 -28.39 2.71 -12.01
N VAL A 56 -27.36 1.87 -12.16
CA VAL A 56 -26.88 0.97 -11.11
C VAL A 56 -25.43 1.31 -10.82
N VAL A 57 -25.13 1.61 -9.56
CA VAL A 57 -23.78 1.89 -9.07
C VAL A 57 -23.56 1.12 -7.79
N LEU A 58 -22.56 0.25 -7.78
CA LEU A 58 -22.28 -0.62 -6.64
C LEU A 58 -20.78 -0.85 -6.48
N THR A 59 -20.36 -1.24 -5.28
CA THR A 59 -19.02 -1.77 -5.05
C THR A 59 -19.06 -3.27 -4.96
N GLY A 60 -18.01 -3.92 -5.46
CA GLY A 60 -17.92 -5.36 -5.40
C GLY A 60 -16.50 -5.87 -5.56
N PHE A 61 -16.32 -7.13 -5.18
CA PHE A 61 -15.08 -7.88 -5.32
C PHE A 61 -15.24 -8.88 -6.46
N ILE A 62 -14.31 -8.88 -7.42
CA ILE A 62 -14.32 -9.82 -8.54
C ILE A 62 -13.81 -11.17 -8.05
N GLU A 63 -14.72 -12.13 -7.91
CA GLU A 63 -14.36 -13.48 -7.45
C GLU A 63 -13.81 -14.34 -8.58
N GLN A 64 -14.40 -14.24 -9.76
CA GLN A 64 -14.04 -15.02 -10.95
C GLN A 64 -14.31 -14.22 -12.22
N THR A 65 -13.53 -14.49 -13.26
CA THR A 65 -13.68 -13.93 -14.61
C THR A 65 -13.89 -15.06 -15.61
N TYR A 66 -14.79 -14.86 -16.56
CA TYR A 66 -15.15 -15.82 -17.60
C TYR A 66 -14.86 -15.19 -18.96
N PRO A 67 -13.95 -15.76 -19.77
CA PRO A 67 -13.67 -15.24 -21.10
C PRO A 67 -14.92 -15.31 -21.99
N SER A 68 -15.05 -14.35 -22.91
CA SER A 68 -16.09 -14.44 -23.93
C SER A 68 -15.76 -15.55 -24.94
N LEU A 69 -16.80 -16.13 -25.55
CA LEU A 69 -16.70 -17.24 -26.51
C LEU A 69 -15.93 -16.86 -27.79
N ASP A 70 -15.84 -15.56 -28.10
CA ASP A 70 -15.29 -15.05 -29.37
C ASP A 70 -13.78 -14.74 -29.33
N ASN A 71 -13.01 -15.29 -28.37
CA ASN A 71 -11.59 -14.91 -28.13
C ASN A 71 -11.37 -13.40 -27.94
N GLY A 72 -12.43 -12.66 -27.59
CA GLY A 72 -12.40 -11.22 -27.47
C GLY A 72 -11.71 -10.75 -26.19
N GLU A 73 -11.18 -9.51 -26.21
CA GLU A 73 -10.68 -8.83 -25.00
C GLU A 73 -11.78 -8.52 -23.99
N ILE A 74 -13.05 -8.63 -24.41
CA ILE A 74 -14.23 -8.41 -23.58
C ILE A 74 -14.61 -9.72 -22.89
N TYR A 75 -14.86 -9.67 -21.58
CA TYR A 75 -15.18 -10.81 -20.76
C TYR A 75 -16.23 -10.45 -19.69
N SER A 76 -16.76 -11.48 -19.04
CA SER A 76 -17.70 -11.36 -17.93
C SER A 76 -17.02 -11.70 -16.61
N GLY A 77 -17.59 -11.24 -15.49
CA GLY A 77 -17.10 -11.55 -14.16
C GLY A 77 -18.21 -11.81 -13.16
N SER A 78 -18.02 -12.79 -12.28
CA SER A 78 -18.84 -12.99 -11.08
C SER A 78 -18.32 -12.07 -9.97
N VAL A 79 -19.15 -11.12 -9.55
CA VAL A 79 -18.80 -10.10 -8.56
C VAL A 79 -19.65 -10.27 -7.30
N LEU A 80 -18.99 -10.32 -6.14
CA LEU A 80 -19.65 -10.26 -4.84
C LEU A 80 -19.88 -8.80 -4.47
N VAL A 81 -21.14 -8.38 -4.44
CA VAL A 81 -21.52 -6.99 -4.14
C VAL A 81 -21.33 -6.71 -2.66
N LYS A 82 -20.62 -5.62 -2.34
CA LYS A 82 -20.36 -5.16 -0.97
C LYS A 82 -21.34 -4.07 -0.55
N ARG A 83 -21.61 -3.10 -1.42
CA ARG A 83 -22.54 -1.99 -1.17
C ARG A 83 -23.20 -1.53 -2.46
N VAL A 84 -24.48 -1.20 -2.41
CA VAL A 84 -25.19 -0.57 -3.53
C VAL A 84 -25.35 0.92 -3.21
N PHE A 85 -24.89 1.78 -4.11
CA PHE A 85 -25.05 3.25 -4.03
C PHE A 85 -26.30 3.68 -4.78
N ARG A 86 -26.54 3.10 -5.96
CA ARG A 86 -27.73 3.38 -6.78
C ARG A 86 -28.24 2.10 -7.41
N GLY A 87 -29.57 1.95 -7.48
CA GLY A 87 -30.23 0.76 -7.98
C GLY A 87 -30.79 -0.14 -6.87
N PRO A 88 -31.21 -1.37 -7.19
CA PRO A 88 -31.91 -2.23 -6.24
C PRO A 88 -31.00 -2.73 -5.10
N SER A 89 -31.36 -2.43 -3.86
CA SER A 89 -30.58 -2.79 -2.66
C SER A 89 -30.49 -4.29 -2.40
N LYS A 90 -31.41 -5.08 -2.97
CA LYS A 90 -31.46 -6.56 -2.82
C LYS A 90 -30.18 -7.28 -3.28
N PHE A 91 -29.34 -6.63 -4.09
CA PHE A 91 -28.08 -7.24 -4.53
C PHE A 91 -26.95 -7.07 -3.51
N GLN A 92 -27.11 -6.25 -2.47
CA GLN A 92 -26.08 -6.09 -1.45
C GLN A 92 -25.81 -7.41 -0.72
N GLY A 93 -24.54 -7.82 -0.68
CA GLY A 93 -24.13 -9.12 -0.11
C GLY A 93 -24.32 -10.30 -1.05
N ASN A 94 -24.96 -10.12 -2.20
CA ASN A 94 -25.23 -11.17 -3.18
C ASN A 94 -24.24 -11.14 -4.34
N ARG A 95 -24.17 -12.26 -5.05
CA ARG A 95 -23.35 -12.43 -6.24
C ARG A 95 -24.12 -11.99 -7.47
N VAL A 96 -23.46 -11.22 -8.34
CA VAL A 96 -24.01 -10.75 -9.61
C VAL A 96 -23.02 -11.03 -10.73
N THR A 97 -23.52 -11.14 -11.95
CA THR A 97 -22.68 -11.26 -13.13
C THR A 97 -22.60 -9.92 -13.83
N ILE A 98 -21.39 -9.47 -14.13
CA ILE A 98 -21.11 -8.24 -14.86
C ILE A 98 -20.45 -8.60 -16.18
N ASP A 99 -21.13 -8.26 -17.27
CA ASP A 99 -20.67 -8.38 -18.65
C ASP A 99 -20.02 -7.07 -19.13
N GLY A 100 -19.18 -7.15 -20.16
CA GLY A 100 -18.52 -5.99 -20.76
C GLY A 100 -17.22 -5.54 -20.07
N LEU A 101 -16.63 -6.35 -19.18
CA LEU A 101 -15.30 -6.08 -18.65
C LEU A 101 -14.26 -6.22 -19.77
N GLY A 102 -13.23 -5.38 -19.78
CA GLY A 102 -12.21 -5.35 -20.82
C GLY A 102 -12.57 -4.57 -22.10
N ASP A 103 -13.77 -4.00 -22.18
CA ASP A 103 -14.19 -3.14 -23.29
C ASP A 103 -13.29 -1.90 -23.41
N ALA A 104 -12.60 -1.78 -24.54
CA ALA A 104 -11.63 -0.71 -24.80
C ALA A 104 -12.27 0.67 -25.02
N SER A 105 -13.60 0.76 -25.12
CA SER A 105 -14.32 2.03 -25.17
C SER A 105 -14.23 2.83 -23.86
N TYR A 106 -13.98 2.15 -22.73
CA TYR A 106 -13.80 2.78 -21.42
C TYR A 106 -12.34 2.90 -21.01
N CYS A 107 -12.01 3.93 -20.24
CA CYS A 107 -10.63 4.20 -19.79
C CYS A 107 -10.06 3.10 -18.90
N GLN A 108 -10.88 2.60 -17.99
CA GLN A 108 -10.55 1.48 -17.12
C GLN A 108 -11.74 0.52 -17.15
N SER A 109 -11.63 -0.53 -17.96
CA SER A 109 -12.63 -1.61 -18.03
C SER A 109 -12.07 -2.97 -17.62
N LYS A 110 -10.75 -3.10 -17.54
CA LYS A 110 -10.06 -4.34 -17.18
C LYS A 110 -10.06 -4.49 -15.65
N GLY A 111 -10.78 -5.49 -15.15
CA GLY A 111 -10.82 -5.86 -13.73
C GLY A 111 -10.48 -7.33 -13.56
N GLN A 112 -9.53 -7.63 -12.67
CA GLN A 112 -9.02 -8.97 -12.45
C GLN A 112 -9.64 -9.63 -11.23
N ARG A 113 -9.55 -10.96 -11.17
CA ARG A 113 -9.88 -11.72 -9.96
C ARG A 113 -9.07 -11.20 -8.77
N GLY A 114 -9.73 -11.03 -7.64
CA GLY A 114 -9.09 -10.51 -6.43
C GLY A 114 -9.19 -8.99 -6.26
N GLU A 115 -9.64 -8.28 -7.29
CA GLU A 115 -9.76 -6.84 -7.23
C GLU A 115 -11.15 -6.40 -6.78
N SER A 116 -11.20 -5.23 -6.14
CA SER A 116 -12.46 -4.59 -5.78
C SER A 116 -12.57 -3.23 -6.43
N TRP A 117 -13.74 -2.97 -7.01
CA TRP A 117 -14.00 -1.80 -7.82
C TRP A 117 -15.36 -1.20 -7.48
N ILE A 118 -15.55 0.07 -7.84
CA ILE A 118 -16.87 0.69 -7.95
C ILE A 118 -17.29 0.53 -9.41
N PHE A 119 -18.41 -0.15 -9.62
CA PHE A 119 -18.95 -0.49 -10.93
C PHE A 119 -20.09 0.46 -11.31
N GLN A 120 -20.05 0.93 -12.55
CA GLN A 120 -21.10 1.72 -13.19
C GLN A 120 -21.80 0.83 -14.22
N LEU A 121 -23.07 0.51 -13.98
CA LEU A 121 -23.75 -0.62 -14.61
C LEU A 121 -25.12 -0.24 -15.16
N SER A 122 -25.50 -0.95 -16.22
CA SER A 122 -26.87 -1.02 -16.73
C SER A 122 -27.43 -2.42 -16.45
N GLN A 123 -28.61 -2.48 -15.85
CA GLN A 123 -29.28 -3.75 -15.59
C GLN A 123 -29.87 -4.32 -16.89
N ILE A 124 -29.53 -5.56 -17.21
CA ILE A 124 -30.12 -6.31 -18.33
C ILE A 124 -31.25 -7.19 -17.81
N SER A 125 -30.98 -7.98 -16.77
CA SER A 125 -31.96 -8.83 -16.09
C SER A 125 -31.62 -8.94 -14.60
N ASP A 126 -32.32 -9.79 -13.84
CA ASP A 126 -32.08 -9.90 -12.40
C ASP A 126 -30.71 -10.53 -12.11
N GLY A 127 -29.83 -9.80 -11.43
CA GLY A 127 -28.47 -10.27 -11.13
C GLY A 127 -27.51 -10.29 -12.33
N TYR A 128 -27.93 -9.84 -13.51
CA TYR A 128 -27.10 -9.74 -14.72
C TYR A 128 -27.02 -8.30 -15.22
N PHE A 129 -25.80 -7.77 -15.26
CA PHE A 129 -25.52 -6.37 -15.56
C PHE A 129 -24.50 -6.25 -16.68
N ARG A 130 -24.54 -5.12 -17.38
CA ARG A 130 -23.50 -4.72 -18.34
C ARG A 130 -22.77 -3.49 -17.86
N LEU A 131 -21.46 -3.46 -18.07
CA LEU A 131 -20.62 -2.32 -17.81
C LEU A 131 -21.08 -1.12 -18.67
N ASN A 132 -21.36 0.00 -18.01
CA ASN A 132 -21.87 1.23 -18.64
C ASN A 132 -21.01 2.45 -18.26
N GLY A 133 -19.73 2.21 -17.95
CA GLY A 133 -18.80 3.26 -17.55
C GLY A 133 -17.49 2.69 -17.04
N THR A 134 -16.51 3.57 -16.90
CA THR A 134 -15.19 3.23 -16.35
C THR A 134 -15.29 2.71 -14.91
N LEU A 135 -14.51 1.68 -14.59
CA LEU A 135 -14.32 1.14 -13.25
C LEU A 135 -13.57 2.17 -12.40
N LEU A 136 -14.14 2.54 -11.26
CA LEU A 136 -13.52 3.50 -10.35
C LEU A 136 -12.81 2.75 -9.20
N LYS A 137 -11.60 3.20 -8.87
CA LYS A 137 -10.85 2.66 -7.73
C LYS A 137 -11.63 2.89 -6.43
N LEU A 138 -11.56 1.92 -5.53
CA LEU A 138 -12.02 2.08 -4.15
C LEU A 138 -11.07 2.99 -3.38
N ASN A 139 -11.45 4.25 -3.26
CA ASN A 139 -10.79 5.24 -2.41
C ASN A 139 -11.86 6.16 -1.79
N LEU A 140 -11.50 6.88 -0.73
CA LEU A 140 -12.46 7.74 -0.03
C LEU A 140 -12.98 8.88 -0.91
N ASP A 141 -12.14 9.45 -1.79
CA ASP A 141 -12.56 10.55 -2.70
C ASP A 141 -13.70 10.11 -3.64
N ASN A 142 -13.56 8.95 -4.29
CA ASN A 142 -14.59 8.41 -5.17
C ASN A 142 -15.85 8.01 -4.40
N LEU A 143 -15.70 7.39 -3.23
CA LEU A 143 -16.82 6.95 -2.40
C LEU A 143 -17.64 8.15 -1.89
N ASP A 144 -16.97 9.17 -1.35
CA ASP A 144 -17.61 10.39 -0.85
C ASP A 144 -18.27 11.17 -1.99
N ARG A 145 -17.62 11.25 -3.16
CA ARG A 145 -18.18 11.89 -4.35
C ARG A 145 -19.45 11.19 -4.81
N ILE A 146 -19.46 9.86 -4.89
CA ILE A 146 -20.64 9.11 -5.33
C ILE A 146 -21.76 9.19 -4.30
N ASN A 147 -21.46 9.06 -3.00
CA ASN A 147 -22.45 9.25 -1.93
C ASN A 147 -23.09 10.63 -2.03
N ALA A 148 -22.28 11.69 -2.15
CA ALA A 148 -22.78 13.05 -2.27
C ALA A 148 -23.70 13.22 -3.50
N LEU A 149 -23.33 12.65 -4.65
CA LEU A 149 -24.16 12.71 -5.86
C LEU A 149 -25.49 11.96 -5.72
N VAL A 150 -25.49 10.79 -5.08
CA VAL A 150 -26.69 9.97 -4.89
C VAL A 150 -27.62 10.59 -3.84
N GLU A 151 -27.07 11.12 -2.76
CA GLU A 151 -27.82 11.70 -1.66
C GLU A 151 -28.17 13.19 -1.89
N ASP A 152 -27.85 13.74 -3.06
CA ASP A 152 -28.05 15.16 -3.43
C ASP A 152 -27.38 16.15 -2.45
N HIS A 153 -26.21 15.80 -1.95
CA HIS A 153 -25.37 16.65 -1.12
C HIS A 153 -24.22 17.28 -1.93
N ILE A 154 -23.73 18.44 -1.50
CA ILE A 154 -22.56 19.08 -2.11
C ILE A 154 -21.31 18.29 -1.73
N TYR A 155 -20.63 17.69 -2.72
CA TYR A 155 -19.33 17.05 -2.49
C TYR A 155 -18.30 18.08 -2.01
N ARG A 156 -17.71 17.81 -0.84
CA ARG A 156 -16.56 18.55 -0.32
C ARG A 156 -15.42 17.56 -0.13
N LYS A 157 -14.25 17.88 -0.69
CA LYS A 157 -13.04 17.07 -0.45
C LYS A 157 -12.78 17.06 1.05
N ARG A 158 -12.45 15.89 1.61
CA ARG A 158 -12.00 15.81 3.00
C ARG A 158 -10.83 16.78 3.19
N PRO A 159 -10.82 17.57 4.28
CA PRO A 159 -9.66 18.38 4.60
C PRO A 159 -8.46 17.45 4.80
N ASP A 160 -7.29 17.90 4.37
CA ASP A 160 -6.06 17.19 4.67
C ASP A 160 -5.88 17.15 6.19
N ILE A 161 -5.45 16.00 6.71
CA ILE A 161 -5.18 15.85 8.14
C ILE A 161 -4.03 16.79 8.45
N VAL A 162 -4.30 17.82 9.26
CA VAL A 162 -3.26 18.75 9.70
C VAL A 162 -2.36 17.99 10.65
N GLU A 163 -1.17 17.62 10.18
CA GLU A 163 -0.16 16.98 11.01
C GLU A 163 0.27 17.96 12.08
N LEU A 164 0.00 17.62 13.34
CA LEU A 164 0.41 18.49 14.44
C LEU A 164 1.94 18.48 14.52
N PRO A 165 2.57 19.63 14.82
CA PRO A 165 4.03 19.76 14.79
C PRO A 165 4.78 18.72 15.65
N CYS A 166 4.23 18.33 16.80
CA CYS A 166 4.79 17.28 17.66
C CYS A 166 4.28 15.86 17.40
N GLU A 167 3.27 15.66 16.54
CA GLU A 167 2.68 14.34 16.28
C GLU A 167 3.64 13.42 15.50
N LYS A 168 4.46 13.99 14.60
CA LYS A 168 5.46 13.23 13.82
C LYS A 168 6.91 13.54 14.17
N LYS A 169 7.17 14.48 15.08
CA LYS A 169 8.54 14.85 15.44
C LYS A 169 9.12 13.81 16.40
N TYR A 170 10.06 13.02 15.91
CA TYR A 170 10.89 12.17 16.76
C TYR A 170 11.94 13.01 17.50
N CYS A 171 12.03 12.79 18.82
CA CYS A 171 13.04 13.37 19.69
C CYS A 171 14.00 12.28 20.16
N GLU A 172 15.29 12.43 19.82
CA GLU A 172 16.33 11.50 20.24
C GLU A 172 16.52 11.47 21.76
N ASN A 173 17.15 10.40 22.26
CA ASN A 173 17.54 10.26 23.67
C ASN A 173 16.38 10.47 24.66
N ASN A 174 15.16 10.05 24.30
CA ASN A 174 13.95 10.23 25.10
C ASN A 174 13.57 11.71 25.37
N GLY A 175 13.95 12.63 24.49
CA GLY A 175 13.45 14.00 24.54
C GLY A 175 11.93 14.07 24.36
N VAL A 176 11.32 15.09 24.95
CA VAL A 176 9.90 15.42 24.79
C VAL A 176 9.77 16.52 23.75
N CYS A 177 8.85 16.34 22.81
CA CYS A 177 8.53 17.37 21.84
C CYS A 177 7.61 18.42 22.48
N ILE A 178 7.97 19.70 22.35
CA ILE A 178 7.11 20.82 22.74
C ILE A 178 6.95 21.82 21.59
N GLU A 179 5.80 22.47 21.58
CA GLU A 179 5.49 23.56 20.66
C GLU A 179 5.70 24.90 21.37
N GLU A 180 6.50 25.77 20.78
CA GLU A 180 6.81 27.08 21.32
C GLU A 180 6.20 28.15 20.41
N SER A 181 5.24 28.90 20.94
CA SER A 181 4.53 29.96 20.23
C SER A 181 5.38 31.24 20.20
N SER A 182 6.35 31.30 19.30
CA SER A 182 7.14 32.51 19.07
C SER A 182 6.48 33.37 17.98
N GLY A 183 5.41 34.10 18.31
CA GLY A 183 4.70 34.97 17.37
C GLY A 183 3.82 34.18 16.38
N SER A 184 3.96 34.43 15.08
CA SER A 184 3.15 33.83 14.00
C SER A 184 3.69 32.49 13.45
N VAL A 185 4.74 31.92 14.06
CA VAL A 185 5.31 30.62 13.66
C VAL A 185 5.37 29.68 14.86
N ASN A 186 4.68 28.54 14.77
CA ASN A 186 4.87 27.45 15.73
C ASN A 186 6.23 26.82 15.48
N ARG A 187 7.16 27.00 16.43
CA ARG A 187 8.44 26.28 16.41
C ARG A 187 8.32 25.03 17.26
N VAL A 188 8.98 23.97 16.80
CA VAL A 188 9.02 22.68 17.51
C VAL A 188 10.43 22.46 18.01
N ARG A 189 10.56 22.08 19.29
CA ARG A 189 11.85 21.68 19.85
C ARG A 189 11.72 20.45 20.74
N CYS A 190 12.79 19.67 20.79
CA CYS A 190 12.94 18.56 21.69
C CYS A 190 13.62 19.04 22.97
N VAL A 191 13.04 18.71 24.11
CA VAL A 191 13.51 19.14 25.44
C VAL A 191 13.61 17.96 26.38
N CYS A 192 14.52 18.06 27.35
CA CYS A 192 14.57 17.08 28.42
C CYS A 192 13.52 17.41 29.48
N LEU A 193 13.02 16.37 30.15
CA LEU A 193 12.18 16.56 31.33
C LEU A 193 12.98 17.29 32.43
N ASP A 194 12.39 18.33 33.00
CA ASP A 194 13.00 19.05 34.11
C ASP A 194 12.76 18.35 35.44
N SER A 195 11.60 17.69 35.58
CA SER A 195 11.20 16.97 36.79
C SER A 195 10.51 15.65 36.46
N CYS A 196 10.56 14.74 37.43
CA CYS A 196 9.92 13.42 37.38
C CYS A 196 9.37 13.10 38.77
N PRO A 197 8.28 12.32 38.86
CA PRO A 197 7.77 11.85 40.15
C PRO A 197 8.82 11.02 40.89
N SER A 198 8.73 11.04 42.22
CA SER A 198 9.58 10.22 43.10
C SER A 198 8.97 8.85 43.40
N THR A 199 7.98 8.41 42.62
CA THR A 199 7.38 7.08 42.74
C THR A 199 8.41 5.99 42.50
N TYR A 200 8.44 4.99 43.37
CA TYR A 200 9.36 3.87 43.27
C TYR A 200 8.73 2.74 42.44
N GLU A 201 9.09 2.70 41.16
CA GLU A 201 8.67 1.71 40.17
C GLU A 201 9.90 1.32 39.34
N PRO A 202 10.82 0.53 39.92
CA PRO A 202 12.19 0.45 39.42
C PRO A 202 12.27 -0.21 38.04
N VAL A 203 13.12 0.34 37.18
CA VAL A 203 13.41 -0.20 35.84
C VAL A 203 14.91 -0.42 35.67
N CYS A 204 15.27 -1.41 34.86
CA CYS A 204 16.64 -1.72 34.52
C CYS A 204 16.95 -1.07 33.17
N GLY A 205 17.93 -0.18 33.12
CA GLY A 205 18.38 0.45 31.89
C GLY A 205 19.20 -0.49 31.01
N SER A 206 19.29 -0.17 29.72
CA SER A 206 20.14 -0.90 28.76
C SER A 206 21.62 -0.86 29.13
N ASN A 207 22.05 0.10 29.95
CA ASN A 207 23.38 0.20 30.54
C ASN A 207 23.60 -0.68 31.79
N GLY A 208 22.58 -1.43 32.23
CA GLY A 208 22.67 -2.29 33.42
C GLY A 208 22.51 -1.54 34.75
N GLU A 209 22.14 -0.26 34.74
CA GLU A 209 21.85 0.52 35.94
C GLU A 209 20.35 0.48 36.28
N THR A 210 20.04 0.48 37.59
CA THR A 210 18.65 0.55 38.05
C THR A 210 18.22 2.01 38.23
N PHE A 211 17.10 2.38 37.64
CA PHE A 211 16.47 3.69 37.80
C PHE A 211 15.23 3.57 38.67
N VAL A 212 14.96 4.58 39.50
CA VAL A 212 13.82 4.61 40.43
C VAL A 212 12.48 4.47 39.71
N ASN A 213 12.38 5.02 38.50
CA ASN A 213 11.26 4.84 37.57
C ASN A 213 11.68 5.15 36.14
N GLU A 214 10.82 4.81 35.18
CA GLU A 214 11.05 5.06 33.75
C GLU A 214 11.21 6.55 33.42
N CYS A 215 10.49 7.45 34.11
CA CYS A 215 10.65 8.90 33.91
C CYS A 215 12.09 9.34 34.20
N LYS A 216 12.68 8.90 35.32
CA LYS A 216 14.07 9.22 35.67
C LYS A 216 15.06 8.67 34.65
N LEU A 217 14.83 7.45 34.14
CA LEU A 217 15.64 6.89 33.06
C LEU A 217 15.59 7.76 31.80
N ARG A 218 14.38 8.14 31.35
CA ARG A 218 14.19 9.01 30.16
C ARG A 218 14.81 10.39 30.35
N MET A 219 14.66 10.98 31.53
CA MET A 219 15.26 12.26 31.89
C MET A 219 16.80 12.19 31.82
N GLU A 220 17.41 11.17 32.41
CA GLU A 220 18.86 10.94 32.37
C GLU A 220 19.36 10.68 30.95
N SER A 221 18.65 9.84 30.18
CA SER A 221 18.91 9.60 28.76
C SER A 221 19.02 10.90 27.98
N CYS A 222 18.05 11.79 28.16
CA CYS A 222 18.00 13.05 27.44
C CYS A 222 19.09 14.01 27.89
N LYS A 223 19.21 14.23 29.22
CA LYS A 223 20.18 15.19 29.79
C LYS A 223 21.62 14.81 29.49
N ARG A 224 21.92 13.52 29.42
CA ARG A 224 23.25 12.98 29.07
C ARG A 224 23.46 12.78 27.58
N ALA A 225 22.44 13.04 26.75
CA ALA A 225 22.46 12.81 25.31
C ALA A 225 22.91 11.38 24.92
N ILE A 226 22.39 10.37 25.63
CA ILE A 226 22.67 8.95 25.38
C ILE A 226 21.38 8.20 25.04
N ASN A 227 21.48 7.19 24.18
CA ASN A 227 20.36 6.30 23.87
C ASN A 227 20.21 5.24 24.96
N LEU A 228 19.44 5.56 25.99
CA LEU A 228 19.15 4.69 27.12
C LEU A 228 17.67 4.29 27.08
N PHE A 229 17.40 2.99 27.15
CA PHE A 229 16.04 2.46 27.11
C PHE A 229 15.84 1.45 28.23
N VAL A 230 14.59 1.20 28.59
CA VAL A 230 14.24 0.18 29.58
C VAL A 230 14.55 -1.20 28.98
N ARG A 231 15.46 -1.93 29.63
CA ARG A 231 15.76 -3.34 29.33
C ARG A 231 14.76 -4.26 30.03
N TYR A 232 14.44 -4.00 31.30
CA TYR A 232 13.42 -4.73 32.06
C TYR A 232 12.56 -3.79 32.91
N PRO A 233 11.25 -4.07 33.06
CA PRO A 233 10.36 -3.36 33.98
C PRO A 233 10.54 -3.84 35.43
N SER A 234 11.80 -3.92 35.88
CA SER A 234 12.20 -4.27 37.23
C SER A 234 13.59 -3.71 37.51
N ALA A 235 14.03 -3.64 38.77
CA ALA A 235 15.43 -3.39 39.07
C ALA A 235 16.37 -4.36 38.33
N CYS A 236 17.60 -3.92 38.05
CA CYS A 236 18.61 -4.78 37.45
C CYS A 236 19.00 -5.88 38.44
N ASP A 237 18.99 -7.12 37.96
CA ASP A 237 19.42 -8.28 38.72
C ASP A 237 20.80 -8.72 38.22
N SER A 238 21.80 -8.63 39.08
CA SER A 238 23.17 -9.09 38.78
C SER A 238 23.24 -10.58 38.46
N ARG A 239 22.21 -11.36 38.82
CA ARG A 239 22.09 -12.79 38.51
C ARG A 239 21.34 -13.09 37.20
N ARG A 240 20.63 -12.12 36.60
CA ARG A 240 19.94 -12.32 35.31
C ARG A 240 20.88 -12.29 34.12
N THR A 241 21.98 -11.56 34.19
CA THR A 241 23.03 -11.59 33.14
C THR A 241 23.61 -12.99 32.95
N VAL A 242 23.69 -13.78 34.03
CA VAL A 242 24.10 -15.19 33.99
C VAL A 242 23.04 -16.06 33.32
N ARG A 243 21.76 -15.90 33.70
CA ARG A 243 20.65 -16.71 33.14
C ARG A 243 20.39 -16.44 31.66
N GLU A 244 20.57 -15.22 31.18
CA GLU A 244 20.44 -14.90 29.76
C GLU A 244 21.62 -15.41 28.92
N ALA A 245 22.84 -15.36 29.46
CA ALA A 245 23.99 -15.99 28.81
C ALA A 245 23.85 -17.52 28.74
N GLU A 246 23.28 -18.16 29.78
CA GLU A 246 22.98 -19.59 29.82
C GLU A 246 21.84 -20.02 28.87
N THR A 247 20.95 -19.09 28.50
CA THR A 247 19.85 -19.40 27.56
C THR A 247 20.31 -19.26 26.10
N ILE A 248 21.31 -18.42 25.83
CA ILE A 248 21.90 -18.22 24.50
C ILE A 248 22.98 -19.28 24.19
N TYR A 249 23.71 -19.74 25.22
CA TYR A 249 24.70 -20.82 25.12
C TYR A 249 24.24 -22.08 25.85
N LYS A 250 23.04 -22.60 25.53
CA LYS A 250 22.83 -24.05 25.74
C LYS A 250 23.64 -24.78 24.67
N PRO A 251 24.75 -25.48 25.00
CA PRO A 251 25.37 -26.35 24.02
C PRO A 251 24.35 -27.42 23.59
N LEU A 252 24.25 -27.65 22.29
CA LEU A 252 23.54 -28.79 21.69
C LEU A 252 24.29 -30.11 22.02
N THR A 253 24.46 -30.44 23.30
CA THR A 253 25.16 -31.66 23.72
C THR A 253 24.25 -32.70 24.36
N ASN A 254 22.94 -32.48 24.44
CA ASN A 254 21.97 -33.50 24.87
C ASN A 254 21.07 -34.00 23.73
N ILE A 255 21.66 -34.43 22.61
CA ILE A 255 20.94 -35.23 21.59
C ILE A 255 21.60 -36.60 21.35
N SER A 256 22.73 -36.94 21.99
CA SER A 256 23.39 -38.24 21.74
C SER A 256 23.15 -39.33 22.79
N THR A 257 22.43 -39.08 23.89
CA THR A 257 22.19 -40.12 24.91
C THR A 257 20.85 -40.84 24.79
N GLU A 258 19.83 -40.24 24.17
CA GLU A 258 18.54 -40.93 23.92
C GLU A 258 18.54 -41.77 22.63
N LEU A 259 19.35 -41.42 21.62
CA LEU A 259 19.45 -42.21 20.38
C LEU A 259 20.37 -43.44 20.50
N VAL A 260 21.34 -43.44 21.43
CA VAL A 260 22.21 -44.60 21.69
C VAL A 260 21.50 -45.67 22.52
N ALA A 261 20.48 -45.31 23.31
CA ALA A 261 19.64 -46.27 24.02
C ALA A 261 18.70 -47.04 23.07
N ILE A 262 18.15 -46.37 22.04
CA ILE A 262 17.20 -46.99 21.09
C ILE A 262 17.91 -47.97 20.13
N TYR A 263 19.20 -47.76 19.81
CA TYR A 263 19.94 -48.63 18.88
C TYR A 263 20.52 -49.90 19.53
N ARG A 264 20.47 -50.06 20.87
CA ARG A 264 20.95 -51.28 21.57
C ARG A 264 19.88 -52.32 21.88
N GLU A 265 18.58 -52.00 21.76
CA GLU A 265 17.50 -52.98 22.02
C GLU A 265 16.99 -53.71 20.77
N LYS A 266 17.46 -53.36 19.55
CA LYS A 266 17.02 -54.02 18.30
C LYS A 266 18.02 -55.00 17.68
N ASN A 267 19.08 -55.40 18.39
CA ASN A 267 20.11 -56.32 17.86
C ASN A 267 20.57 -57.40 18.85
N LEU A 268 19.74 -57.77 19.83
CA LEU A 268 19.95 -58.96 20.64
C LEU A 268 18.58 -59.60 20.95
N PHE A 269 18.00 -60.21 19.93
CA PHE A 269 17.26 -61.49 19.87
C PHE A 269 16.54 -61.60 18.53
#